data_AF-A0A7W1R6G8-F1
#
_entry.id   AF-A0A7W1R6G8-F1
#
_cell.length_a   1.000
_cell.length_b   1.000
_cell.length_c   1.000
_cell.angle_alpha   90.00
_cell.angle_beta   90.00
_cell.angle_gamma   90.00
#
_symmetry.space_group_name_H-M   'P 1'
#
loop_
_entity.id
_entity.type
_entity.pdbx_description
1 polymer ?
#
loop_
_entity_poly.entity_id
_entity_poly.type
_entity_poly.pdbx_seq_one_letter_code
_entity_poly.pdbx_strand_id
1 'polypeptide(L)'
;LATTKTAASVRTIPVPSVVLDVIAAHLERFGTDELGLILTDSKRDPIRRSALGHVWRRAATSARVEGFTPHSLRHYAAHRCSSTRAPL
;
A
#
# COMPACT_ATOMS: atom_id res chain seq x y z
N LEU A 1 3.23 12.38 -12.65
CA LEU A 1 3.19 10.91 -12.45
C LEU A 1 3.77 10.23 -13.69
N ALA A 2 4.75 9.34 -13.54
CA ALA A 2 5.38 8.67 -14.68
C ALA A 2 4.39 7.69 -15.35
N THR A 3 4.31 7.73 -16.67
CA THR A 3 3.48 6.82 -17.45
C THR A 3 4.03 5.40 -17.38
N THR A 4 3.14 4.40 -17.34
CA THR A 4 3.58 3.01 -17.36
C THR A 4 4.17 2.68 -18.73
N LYS A 5 5.19 1.81 -18.76
CA LYS A 5 5.83 1.35 -20.00
C LYS A 5 4.82 0.72 -20.97
N THR A 6 3.71 0.17 -20.45
CA THR A 6 2.60 -0.36 -21.22
C THR A 6 1.26 -0.08 -20.51
N ALA A 7 0.18 0.06 -21.27
CA ALA A 7 -1.18 0.21 -20.74
C ALA A 7 -1.61 -1.01 -19.90
N ALA A 8 -1.07 -2.20 -20.18
CA ALA A 8 -1.36 -3.43 -19.44
C ALA A 8 -0.98 -3.38 -17.95
N SER A 9 -0.17 -2.41 -17.51
CA SER A 9 0.15 -2.23 -16.09
C SER A 9 -0.93 -1.48 -15.30
N VAL A 10 -1.85 -0.79 -16.00
CA VAL A 10 -2.98 -0.08 -15.39
C VAL A 10 -4.12 -1.08 -15.19
N ARG A 11 -4.58 -1.22 -13.95
CA ARG A 11 -5.65 -2.15 -13.60
C ARG A 11 -6.50 -1.63 -12.45
N THR A 12 -7.79 -1.92 -12.50
CA THR A 12 -8.71 -1.76 -11.37
C THR A 12 -8.66 -3.03 -10.54
N ILE A 13 -8.59 -2.87 -9.22
CA ILE A 13 -8.62 -3.99 -8.27
C ILE A 13 -9.79 -3.79 -7.31
N PRO A 14 -10.55 -4.85 -6.97
CA PRO A 14 -11.49 -4.78 -5.88
C PRO A 14 -10.71 -4.59 -4.57
N VAL A 15 -11.15 -3.63 -3.75
CA VAL A 15 -10.52 -3.27 -2.49
C VAL A 15 -11.51 -3.60 -1.36
N PRO A 16 -11.11 -4.37 -0.33
CA PRO A 16 -11.95 -4.62 0.84
C PRO A 16 -12.33 -3.33 1.58
N SER A 17 -13.53 -3.28 2.16
CA SER A 17 -14.02 -2.10 2.91
C SER A 17 -13.06 -1.63 3.99
N VAL A 18 -12.49 -2.56 4.76
CA VAL A 18 -11.50 -2.24 5.81
C VAL A 18 -10.29 -1.43 5.28
N VAL A 19 -9.89 -1.64 4.03
CA VAL A 19 -8.79 -0.88 3.43
C VAL A 19 -9.27 0.53 3.05
N LEU A 20 -10.51 0.66 2.56
CA LEU A 20 -11.12 1.97 2.27
C LEU A 20 -11.27 2.79 3.54
N ASP A 21 -11.70 2.17 4.65
CA ASP A 21 -11.84 2.84 5.95
C ASP A 21 -10.49 3.39 6.45
N VAL A 22 -9.41 2.61 6.30
CA VAL A 22 -8.06 3.05 6.68
C VAL A 22 -7.56 4.19 5.79
N ILE A 23 -7.86 4.15 4.48
CA ILE A 23 -7.51 5.24 3.56
C ILE A 23 -8.29 6.51 3.89
N ALA A 24 -9.59 6.39 4.17
CA ALA A 24 -10.43 7.53 4.55
C ALA A 24 -9.91 8.19 5.83
N ALA A 25 -9.64 7.41 6.87
CA ALA A 25 -9.06 7.92 8.12
C ALA A 25 -7.67 8.55 7.92
N HIS A 26 -6.87 8.03 6.97
CA HIS A 26 -5.59 8.62 6.62
C HIS A 26 -5.77 10.00 5.95
N LEU A 27 -6.69 10.09 4.99
CA LEU A 27 -7.00 11.33 4.28
C LEU A 27 -7.54 12.41 5.23
N GLU A 28 -8.43 12.06 6.16
CA GLU A 28 -8.92 13.00 7.16
C GLU A 28 -7.79 13.55 8.05
N ARG A 29 -6.81 12.71 8.39
CA ARG A 29 -5.72 13.08 9.30
C ARG A 29 -4.58 13.84 8.63
N PHE A 30 -4.22 13.48 7.40
CA PHE A 30 -3.00 13.97 6.75
C PHE A 30 -3.27 14.77 5.48
N GLY A 31 -4.46 14.66 4.89
CA GLY A 31 -4.79 15.23 3.59
C GLY A 31 -4.04 14.54 2.45
N THR A 32 -3.92 15.23 1.32
CA THR A 32 -3.08 14.85 0.19
C THR A 32 -1.98 15.90 -0.03
N ASP A 33 -0.91 15.54 -0.73
CA ASP A 33 0.03 16.55 -1.23
C ASP A 33 -0.54 17.35 -2.43
N GLU A 34 0.25 18.29 -2.93
CA GLU A 34 -0.07 19.12 -4.11
C GLU A 34 -0.22 18.30 -5.40
N LEU A 35 0.31 17.07 -5.42
CA LEU A 35 0.24 16.14 -6.55
C LEU A 35 -0.90 15.10 -6.39
N GLY A 36 -1.68 15.18 -5.30
CA GLY A 36 -2.75 14.25 -4.99
C GLY A 36 -2.28 12.90 -4.42
N LEU A 37 -1.03 12.80 -3.94
CA LEU A 37 -0.54 11.60 -3.27
C LEU A 37 -1.15 11.48 -1.88
N ILE A 38 -1.66 10.28 -1.59
CA ILE A 38 -2.26 9.94 -0.30
C ILE A 38 -1.18 9.56 0.72
N LEU A 39 -0.10 8.90 0.27
CA LEU A 39 0.96 8.41 1.15
C LEU A 39 2.22 9.25 0.99
N THR A 40 2.43 10.16 1.93
CA THR A 40 3.57 11.07 1.96
C THR A 40 4.40 10.87 3.23
N ASP A 41 5.63 11.38 3.21
CA ASP A 41 6.43 11.50 4.44
C ASP A 41 6.00 12.73 5.27
N SER A 42 6.71 12.99 6.37
CA SER A 42 6.42 14.12 7.27
C SER A 42 6.61 15.49 6.64
N LYS A 43 7.25 15.58 5.46
CA LYS A 43 7.44 16.82 4.69
C LYS A 43 6.41 16.96 3.56
N ARG A 44 5.45 16.03 3.47
CA ARG A 44 4.52 15.89 2.34
C ARG A 44 5.20 15.52 1.02
N ASP A 45 6.41 14.96 1.08
CA ASP A 45 7.08 14.43 -0.10
C ASP A 45 6.67 12.96 -0.37
N PRO A 46 6.79 12.46 -1.61
CA PRO A 46 6.56 11.06 -1.91
C PRO A 46 7.47 10.14 -1.07
N ILE A 47 6.89 9.09 -0.47
CA ILE A 47 7.65 8.17 0.37
C ILE A 47 8.73 7.46 -0.45
N ARG A 48 9.99 7.64 -0.05
CA ARG A 48 11.13 6.94 -0.63
C ARG A 48 11.15 5.47 -0.21
N ARG A 49 11.64 4.59 -1.10
CA ARG A 49 11.77 3.14 -0.83
C ARG A 49 12.56 2.84 0.45
N SER A 50 13.64 3.58 0.69
CA SER A 50 14.46 3.41 1.89
C SER A 50 13.66 3.73 3.17
N ALA A 51 12.96 4.86 3.20
CA ALA A 51 12.12 5.27 4.32
C ALA A 51 11.02 4.24 4.62
N LEU A 52 10.34 3.74 3.58
CA LEU A 52 9.37 2.66 3.72
C LEU A 52 10.00 1.41 4.35
N GLY A 53 11.19 1.02 3.91
CA GLY A 53 11.92 -0.13 4.48
C GLY A 53 12.30 0.05 5.95
N HIS A 54 12.60 1.27 6.39
CA HIS A 54 12.86 1.55 7.81
C HIS A 54 11.59 1.44 8.66
N VAL A 55 10.49 2.04 8.21
CA VAL A 55 9.19 1.98 8.90
C VAL A 55 8.68 0.54 8.94
N TRP A 56 8.81 -0.19 7.83
CA TRP A 56 8.43 -1.60 7.74
C TRP A 56 9.16 -2.47 8.75
N ARG A 57 10.49 -2.36 8.87
CA ARG A 57 11.25 -3.16 9.84
C ARG A 57 10.78 -2.92 11.27
N ARG A 58 10.50 -1.66 11.64
CA ARG A 58 9.95 -1.33 12.97
C ARG A 58 8.57 -1.94 13.19
N ALA A 59 7.70 -1.89 12.19
CA ALA A 59 6.38 -2.49 12.25
C ALA A 59 6.46 -4.02 12.35
N ALA A 60 7.32 -4.66 11.55
CA ALA A 60 7.54 -6.10 11.58
C ALA A 60 8.05 -6.59 12.94
N THR A 61 9.00 -5.88 13.54
CA THR A 61 9.46 -6.19 14.90
C THR A 61 8.36 -6.02 15.94
N SER A 62 7.58 -4.94 15.86
CA SER A 62 6.47 -4.69 16.79
C SER A 62 5.39 -5.77 16.70
N ALA A 63 5.17 -6.29 15.49
CA ALA A 63 4.23 -7.38 15.22
C ALA A 63 4.84 -8.78 15.33
N ARG A 64 6.13 -8.92 15.68
CA ARG A 64 6.88 -10.19 15.80
C ARG A 64 6.83 -11.06 14.52
N VAL A 65 6.95 -10.40 13.37
CA VAL A 65 6.95 -11.01 12.02
C VAL A 65 8.19 -10.58 11.25
N GLU A 66 9.34 -10.59 11.91
CA GLU A 66 10.63 -10.32 11.29
C GLU A 66 10.90 -11.27 10.10
N GLY A 67 11.63 -10.78 9.09
CA GLY A 67 11.92 -11.54 7.87
C GLY A 67 10.86 -11.41 6.77
N PHE A 68 9.62 -11.01 7.09
CA PHE A 68 8.64 -10.66 6.07
C PHE A 68 8.93 -9.29 5.46
N THR A 69 8.60 -9.13 4.19
CA THR A 69 8.81 -7.88 3.43
C THR A 69 7.48 -7.32 2.95
N PRO A 70 7.41 -6.06 2.48
CA PRO A 70 6.22 -5.57 1.81
C PRO A 70 5.82 -6.41 0.59
N HIS A 71 6.78 -7.08 -0.06
CA HIS A 71 6.48 -8.01 -1.15
C HIS A 71 5.77 -9.27 -0.65
N SER A 72 6.06 -9.72 0.57
CA SER A 72 5.35 -10.82 1.21
C SER A 72 3.86 -10.52 1.39
N LEU A 73 3.49 -9.25 1.66
CA LEU A 73 2.08 -8.84 1.69
C LEU A 73 1.39 -9.01 0.34
N ARG A 74 2.10 -8.70 -0.75
CA ARG A 74 1.58 -8.91 -2.12
C ARG A 74 1.31 -10.38 -2.39
N HIS A 75 2.21 -11.28 -1.98
CA HIS A 75 2.00 -12.72 -2.11
C HIS A 75 0.82 -13.21 -1.28
N TYR A 76 0.70 -12.74 -0.04
CA TYR A 76 -0.41 -13.09 0.83
C TYR A 76 -1.76 -12.64 0.25
N ALA A 77 -1.84 -11.41 -0.27
CA ALA A 77 -3.05 -10.90 -0.93
C ALA A 77 -3.40 -11.73 -2.18
N ALA A 78 -2.42 -12.07 -3.02
CA ALA A 78 -2.64 -12.91 -4.20
C ALA A 78 -3.16 -14.31 -3.80
N HIS A 79 -2.56 -14.95 -2.80
CA HIS A 79 -3.01 -16.24 -2.28
C HIS A 79 -4.44 -16.16 -1.72
N ARG A 80 -4.75 -15.10 -0.95
CA ARG A 80 -6.09 -14.85 -0.40
C ARG A 80 -7.14 -14.64 -1.50
N CYS A 81 -6.78 -13.93 -2.58
CA CYS A 81 -7.67 -13.74 -3.73
C CYS A 81 -7.85 -15.02 -4.55
N SER A 82 -6.86 -15.92 -4.62
CA SER A 82 -7.04 -17.21 -5.29
C SER A 82 -7.85 -18.21 -4.46
N SER A 83 -7.72 -18.17 -3.13
CA SER A 83 -8.46 -19.09 -2.24
C SER A 83 -9.91 -18.64 -2.03
N THR A 84 -10.16 -17.34 -2.10
CA THR A 84 -11.51 -16.76 -2.09
C THR A 84 -11.96 -16.70 -3.54
N ARG A 85 -12.68 -17.73 -4.01
CA ARG A 85 -13.28 -17.75 -5.35
C ARG A 85 -14.34 -16.64 -5.45
N ALA A 86 -13.90 -15.41 -5.65
CA ALA A 86 -14.76 -14.28 -5.92
C ALA A 86 -15.18 -14.36 -7.40
N PRO A 87 -16.50 -14.35 -7.72
CA PRO A 87 -16.92 -14.10 -9.09
C PRO A 87 -16.55 -12.67 -9.47
N LEU A 88 -16.02 -12.52 -10.69
CA LEU A 88 -15.83 -11.22 -11.35
C LEU A 88 -17.18 -10.56 -11.64
#